data_AF-A0A7X7PM69-F1
#
_entry.id   AF-A0A7X7PM69-F1
#
_cell.length_a   1.000
_cell.length_b   1.000
_cell.length_c   1.000
_cell.angle_alpha   90.00
_cell.angle_beta   90.00
_cell.angle_gamma   90.00
#
_symmetry.space_group_name_H-M   'P 1'
#
loop_
_entity.id
_entity.type
_entity.pdbx_description
1 polymer ?
#
loop_
_entity_poly.entity_id
_entity_poly.type
_entity_poly.pdbx_seq_one_letter_code
_entity_poly.pdbx_strand_id
1 'polypeptide(L)'
;MITAIIAVLTLVALRPTYVPPLSQEPTSFDGQRAHEDLRTLTADFPRRIAGSDTDNQAMLWIGNRLEEIGLRPHFEPFVARIEDRERPLQNIWAESKGSRAEVILLIANRDSPPLSTQGADNNASGVAALLELARVFTLQSHTYRFIFLWSDGDTYGALGTQDFLRKHPEITVRAALALQQVGLAGARSIELEGWSASDSTAPPWLWELASNAGSAEGGIKTPLPTLTSQVLHLAMPVGGGSQAPLVAAGIPALTLRASGTRRPSPDLDTVSTTSARTLTRLGRTTERLVMSIDAVETNVSGSGRAVFFSRGRALPGIAVTLVLLVLLAPLATVVWRLAVAKPHSRRLGPALFLYLLRIGPWFLMLLLLYFANLTTMLPRSAGAAFSPDSRVAHSPQYLRAFLLAALLALLVLYAHAIEQRFLRRTPVPPEHTVTVVHYALLALAVLALLVNPFTVVLLLPAAICWPLAKPGPWPVSRLPAWLGLIGLGVALIYFGARLHLGWHVWWYFLLLIENRTVPVGAALAGICFVAAAIHLGHHLCRPSQKRPRELTSRRSPAAQAEPPARNAAGPQPPLSQ
;
A
#
# COMPACT_ATOMS: atom_id res chain seq x y z
N MET A 1 3.91 -22.62 -22.43
CA MET A 1 5.32 -22.33 -22.06
C MET A 1 5.42 -21.45 -20.81
N ILE A 2 5.06 -20.16 -20.85
CA ILE A 2 5.17 -19.22 -19.69
C ILE A 2 4.60 -19.82 -18.39
N THR A 3 3.36 -20.33 -18.40
CA THR A 3 2.72 -20.94 -17.22
C THR A 3 3.50 -22.13 -16.66
N ALA A 4 4.12 -22.94 -17.52
CA ALA A 4 4.93 -24.08 -17.10
C ALA A 4 6.28 -23.62 -16.49
N ILE A 5 6.90 -22.58 -17.05
CA ILE A 5 8.11 -21.97 -16.48
C ILE A 5 7.80 -21.40 -15.08
N ILE A 6 6.69 -20.67 -14.94
CA ILE A 6 6.25 -20.13 -13.65
C ILE A 6 5.98 -21.28 -12.65
N ALA A 7 5.28 -22.34 -13.07
CA ALA A 7 4.99 -23.48 -12.22
C ALA A 7 6.27 -24.19 -11.74
N VAL A 8 7.24 -24.42 -12.63
CA VAL A 8 8.54 -25.02 -12.29
C VAL A 8 9.36 -24.10 -11.38
N LEU A 9 9.50 -22.81 -11.71
CA LEU A 9 10.21 -21.85 -10.85
C LEU A 9 9.58 -21.77 -9.45
N THR A 10 8.26 -21.72 -9.37
CA THR A 10 7.52 -21.68 -8.10
C THR A 10 7.76 -22.98 -7.32
N LEU A 11 7.62 -24.15 -7.96
CA LEU A 11 7.77 -25.45 -7.30
C LEU A 11 9.20 -25.67 -6.76
N VAL A 12 10.22 -25.29 -7.55
CA VAL A 12 11.65 -25.44 -7.18
C VAL A 12 12.05 -24.43 -6.10
N ALA A 13 11.50 -23.22 -6.12
CA ALA A 13 11.87 -22.17 -5.17
C ALA A 13 11.03 -22.16 -3.87
N LEU A 14 9.96 -22.95 -3.78
CA LEU A 14 9.09 -23.03 -2.61
C LEU A 14 9.81 -23.76 -1.48
N ARG A 15 10.24 -23.03 -0.45
CA ARG A 15 10.97 -23.59 0.70
C ARG A 15 10.04 -23.83 1.88
N PRO A 16 10.24 -24.91 2.66
CA PRO A 16 9.62 -25.02 3.97
C PRO A 16 10.15 -23.90 4.88
N THR A 17 9.29 -23.34 5.71
CA THR A 17 9.67 -22.37 6.74
C THR A 17 9.68 -23.05 8.10
N TYR A 18 10.79 -22.93 8.82
CA TYR A 18 10.85 -23.34 10.22
C TYR A 18 9.90 -22.44 11.03
N VAL A 19 8.93 -23.05 11.71
CA VAL A 19 8.05 -22.37 12.66
C VAL A 19 8.40 -22.92 14.05
N PRO A 20 8.68 -22.06 15.04
CA PRO A 20 8.82 -22.49 16.41
C PRO A 20 7.63 -23.35 16.89
N PRO A 21 7.86 -24.35 17.76
CA PRO A 21 6.77 -24.99 18.48
C PRO A 21 6.12 -23.96 19.44
N LEU A 22 4.83 -24.12 19.70
CA LEU A 22 4.17 -23.35 20.76
C LEU A 22 4.66 -23.81 22.12
N SER A 23 4.88 -22.86 23.03
CA SER A 23 5.11 -23.14 24.44
C SER A 23 3.91 -23.88 25.06
N GLN A 24 4.21 -24.90 25.85
CA GLN A 24 3.22 -25.71 26.58
C GLN A 24 2.98 -25.19 27.99
N GLU A 25 3.81 -24.26 28.46
CA GLU A 25 3.65 -23.61 29.77
C GLU A 25 2.34 -22.81 29.85
N PRO A 26 1.70 -22.75 31.03
CA PRO A 26 0.40 -22.12 31.21
C PRO A 26 0.49 -20.58 31.20
N THR A 27 -0.41 -19.94 30.46
CA THR A 27 -0.54 -18.47 30.42
C THR A 27 -1.22 -17.91 31.67
N SER A 28 -0.64 -16.87 32.26
CA SER A 28 -1.03 -16.22 33.50
C SER A 28 -1.65 -14.83 33.33
N PHE A 29 -1.71 -14.28 32.11
CA PHE A 29 -2.28 -12.97 31.82
C PHE A 29 -3.75 -12.85 32.25
N ASP A 30 -4.05 -11.75 32.94
CA ASP A 30 -5.37 -11.40 33.46
C ASP A 30 -5.92 -10.13 32.80
N GLY A 31 -6.87 -10.32 31.88
CA GLY A 31 -7.53 -9.21 31.21
C GLY A 31 -8.48 -8.40 32.09
N GLN A 32 -8.78 -8.83 33.33
CA GLN A 32 -9.55 -8.00 34.27
C GLN A 32 -8.66 -6.90 34.86
N ARG A 33 -7.44 -7.23 35.32
CA ARG A 33 -6.44 -6.23 35.76
C ARG A 33 -6.10 -5.25 34.63
N ALA A 34 -5.80 -5.78 33.44
CA ALA A 34 -5.55 -4.93 32.27
C ALA A 34 -6.78 -4.06 31.89
N HIS A 35 -8.01 -4.49 32.19
CA HIS A 35 -9.20 -3.67 31.96
C HIS A 35 -9.37 -2.58 33.04
N GLU A 36 -8.93 -2.82 34.27
CA GLU A 36 -8.93 -1.83 35.36
C GLU A 36 -7.93 -0.71 35.08
N ASP A 37 -6.69 -1.04 34.67
CA ASP A 37 -5.71 -0.04 34.23
C ASP A 37 -6.16 0.71 32.97
N LEU A 38 -6.82 0.05 32.01
CA LEU A 38 -7.47 0.71 30.86
C LEU A 38 -8.52 1.72 31.34
N ARG A 39 -9.37 1.34 32.30
CA ARG A 39 -10.40 2.25 32.86
C ARG A 39 -9.74 3.49 33.47
N THR A 40 -8.72 3.33 34.30
CA THR A 40 -7.92 4.44 34.87
C THR A 40 -7.35 5.34 33.76
N LEU A 41 -6.66 4.77 32.77
CA LEU A 41 -6.12 5.52 31.62
C LEU A 41 -7.20 6.33 30.86
N THR A 42 -8.40 5.79 30.68
CA THR A 42 -9.49 6.47 29.97
C THR A 42 -10.25 7.52 30.79
N ALA A 43 -10.23 7.41 32.12
CA ALA A 43 -10.88 8.32 33.03
C ALA A 43 -9.98 9.51 33.37
N ASP A 44 -8.75 9.23 33.76
CA ASP A 44 -7.82 10.22 34.32
C ASP A 44 -6.96 10.88 33.23
N PHE A 45 -6.67 10.15 32.14
CA PHE A 45 -5.85 10.62 31.02
C PHE A 45 -6.55 10.49 29.66
N PRO A 46 -7.71 11.14 29.44
CA PRO A 46 -8.38 11.14 28.14
C PRO A 46 -7.65 12.03 27.12
N ARG A 47 -7.67 11.64 25.83
CA ARG A 47 -7.03 12.40 24.72
C ARG A 47 -5.52 12.60 24.92
N ARG A 48 -4.78 11.51 25.08
CA ARG A 48 -3.31 11.46 25.16
C ARG A 48 -2.68 11.78 23.80
N ILE A 49 -2.84 13.01 23.33
CA ILE A 49 -2.27 13.40 22.04
C ILE A 49 -0.76 13.52 22.22
N ALA A 50 0.02 12.97 21.30
CA ALA A 50 1.48 12.92 21.38
C ALA A 50 2.11 14.27 21.80
N GLY A 51 2.91 14.25 22.87
CA GLY A 51 3.57 15.44 23.44
C GLY A 51 2.65 16.44 24.17
N SER A 52 1.40 16.08 24.47
CA SER A 52 0.49 16.90 25.31
C SER A 52 0.70 16.66 26.80
N ASP A 53 0.30 17.61 27.64
CA ASP A 53 0.37 17.48 29.11
C ASP A 53 -0.33 16.20 29.62
N THR A 54 -1.46 15.82 29.04
CA THR A 54 -2.20 14.60 29.43
C THR A 54 -1.48 13.31 29.01
N ASP A 55 -0.75 13.32 27.89
CA ASP A 55 0.10 12.19 27.51
C ASP A 55 1.33 12.08 28.44
N ASN A 56 1.96 13.21 28.78
CA ASN A 56 3.06 13.27 29.73
C ASN A 56 2.62 12.80 31.14
N GLN A 57 1.40 13.14 31.58
CA GLN A 57 0.83 12.63 32.83
C GLN A 57 0.58 11.11 32.78
N ALA A 58 0.04 10.59 31.67
CA ALA A 58 -0.12 9.16 31.48
C ALA A 58 1.23 8.41 31.49
N MET A 59 2.27 9.00 30.91
CA MET A 59 3.64 8.47 30.96
C MET A 59 4.18 8.38 32.39
N LEU A 60 4.00 9.42 33.21
CA LEU A 60 4.39 9.40 34.62
C LEU A 60 3.60 8.34 35.42
N TRP A 61 2.31 8.19 35.15
CA TRP A 61 1.49 7.14 35.75
C TRP A 61 1.97 5.72 35.37
N ILE A 62 2.33 5.48 34.10
CA ILE A 62 2.98 4.22 33.67
C ILE A 62 4.29 4.01 34.43
N GLY A 63 5.10 5.06 34.61
CA GLY A 63 6.33 5.01 35.40
C GLY A 63 6.10 4.51 36.84
N ASN A 64 5.11 5.07 37.52
CA ASN A 64 4.74 4.62 38.87
C ASN A 64 4.27 3.16 38.88
N ARG A 65 3.46 2.74 37.88
CA ARG A 65 3.04 1.33 37.74
C ARG A 65 4.22 0.38 37.54
N LEU A 66 5.27 0.81 36.85
CA LEU A 66 6.49 0.01 36.66
C LEU A 66 7.24 -0.16 37.98
N GLU A 67 7.37 0.91 38.77
CA GLU A 67 8.00 0.86 40.11
C GLU A 67 7.20 -0.03 41.08
N GLU A 68 5.87 0.03 41.04
CA GLU A 68 4.98 -0.85 41.84
C GLU A 68 5.19 -2.35 41.56
N ILE A 69 5.55 -2.73 40.32
CA ILE A 69 5.85 -4.12 39.93
C ILE A 69 7.35 -4.47 40.02
N GLY A 70 8.18 -3.58 40.58
CA GLY A 70 9.62 -3.79 40.78
C GLY A 70 10.49 -3.57 39.54
N LEU A 71 9.94 -2.97 38.48
CA LEU A 71 10.70 -2.57 37.29
C LEU A 71 11.17 -1.11 37.40
N ARG A 72 12.35 -0.83 36.84
CA ARG A 72 12.86 0.54 36.76
C ARG A 72 12.34 1.22 35.48
N PRO A 73 11.62 2.36 35.56
CA PRO A 73 11.24 3.12 34.39
C PRO A 73 12.44 3.90 33.81
N HIS A 74 12.54 3.92 32.48
CA HIS A 74 13.48 4.70 31.69
C HIS A 74 12.69 5.69 30.83
N PHE A 75 12.87 6.98 31.09
CA PHE A 75 12.17 8.06 30.39
C PHE A 75 13.07 8.69 29.33
N GLU A 76 12.63 8.73 28.08
CA GLU A 76 13.49 9.09 26.95
C GLU A 76 12.89 10.19 26.08
N PRO A 77 13.22 11.46 26.35
CA PRO A 77 12.72 12.58 25.57
C PRO A 77 13.38 12.59 24.18
N PHE A 78 12.62 13.03 23.18
CA PHE A 78 13.10 13.32 21.84
C PHE A 78 12.27 14.44 21.22
N VAL A 79 12.77 15.05 20.14
CA VAL A 79 12.04 16.06 19.38
C VAL A 79 11.65 15.47 18.03
N ALA A 80 10.37 15.60 17.66
CA ALA A 80 9.86 15.18 16.37
C ALA A 80 9.08 16.32 15.68
N ARG A 81 9.04 16.29 14.34
CA ARG A 81 8.33 17.30 13.53
C ARG A 81 6.91 16.81 13.20
N ILE A 82 5.93 17.22 13.99
CA ILE A 82 4.50 16.91 13.81
C ILE A 82 3.77 18.15 13.31
N GLU A 83 3.07 18.03 12.17
CA GLU A 83 2.29 19.12 11.57
C GLU A 83 3.10 20.42 11.41
N ASP A 84 4.34 20.25 10.91
CA ASP A 84 5.33 21.31 10.69
C ASP A 84 5.87 22.04 11.94
N ARG A 85 5.52 21.56 13.13
CA ARG A 85 6.05 22.06 14.42
C ARG A 85 6.95 21.02 15.05
N GLU A 86 8.05 21.47 15.63
CA GLU A 86 8.80 20.64 16.56
C GLU A 86 7.95 20.45 17.82
N ARG A 87 7.74 19.20 18.20
CA ARG A 87 7.07 18.82 19.45
C ARG A 87 8.05 17.96 20.25
N PRO A 88 8.24 18.24 21.55
CA PRO A 88 8.87 17.28 22.44
C PRO A 88 7.92 16.09 22.60
N LEU A 89 8.45 14.90 22.41
CA LEU A 89 7.80 13.61 22.62
C LEU A 89 8.62 12.81 23.62
N GLN A 90 8.02 11.80 24.26
CA GLN A 90 8.74 11.00 25.24
C GLN A 90 8.32 9.53 25.25
N ASN A 91 9.28 8.66 24.95
CA ASN A 91 9.13 7.23 25.19
C ASN A 91 9.31 6.95 26.70
N ILE A 92 8.63 5.92 27.19
CA ILE A 92 8.99 5.28 28.46
C ILE A 92 9.17 3.78 28.22
N TRP A 93 10.23 3.19 28.77
CA TRP A 93 10.44 1.76 28.71
C TRP A 93 10.95 1.19 30.03
N ALA A 94 10.86 -0.13 30.18
CA ALA A 94 11.47 -0.88 31.28
C ALA A 94 12.02 -2.22 30.78
N GLU A 95 12.97 -2.78 31.52
CA GLU A 95 13.64 -4.05 31.20
C GLU A 95 13.38 -5.10 32.29
N SER A 96 12.99 -6.30 31.88
CA SER A 96 13.12 -7.51 32.69
C SER A 96 14.30 -8.33 32.19
N LYS A 97 15.19 -8.74 33.10
CA LYS A 97 16.49 -9.35 32.78
C LYS A 97 16.38 -10.84 32.47
N GLY A 98 16.80 -11.23 31.27
CA GLY A 98 16.96 -12.64 30.87
C GLY A 98 18.41 -13.12 31.03
N SER A 99 18.66 -14.39 30.71
CA SER A 99 20.01 -14.99 30.72
C SER A 99 20.86 -14.61 29.49
N ARG A 100 20.23 -14.18 28.40
CA ARG A 100 20.86 -13.71 27.15
C ARG A 100 20.63 -12.21 26.92
N ALA A 101 21.60 -11.58 26.25
CA ALA A 101 21.58 -10.13 25.96
C ALA A 101 20.66 -9.72 24.80
N GLU A 102 20.37 -10.64 23.87
CA GLU A 102 19.36 -10.51 22.82
C GLU A 102 17.98 -10.17 23.44
N VAL A 103 17.22 -9.32 22.76
CA VAL A 103 15.97 -8.75 23.28
C VAL A 103 14.72 -9.26 22.57
N ILE A 104 13.68 -9.60 23.35
CA ILE A 104 12.29 -9.62 22.87
C ILE A 104 11.65 -8.27 23.26
N LEU A 105 11.23 -7.50 22.26
CA LEU A 105 10.73 -6.13 22.43
C LEU A 105 9.20 -6.11 22.37
N LEU A 106 8.53 -5.75 23.47
CA LEU A 106 7.08 -5.63 23.53
C LEU A 106 6.70 -4.15 23.52
N ILE A 107 5.82 -3.74 22.61
CA ILE A 107 5.54 -2.32 22.34
C ILE A 107 4.04 -2.05 22.47
N ALA A 108 3.66 -0.92 23.04
CA ALA A 108 2.30 -0.41 22.96
C ALA A 108 2.36 1.11 22.89
N ASN A 109 1.88 1.70 21.81
CA ASN A 109 1.86 3.15 21.74
C ASN A 109 0.90 3.72 22.79
N ARG A 110 1.35 4.78 23.49
CA ARG A 110 0.60 5.42 24.57
C ARG A 110 -0.34 6.50 24.06
N ASP A 111 0.07 7.16 22.98
CA ASP A 111 -0.67 8.23 22.33
C ASP A 111 -2.01 7.74 21.77
N SER A 112 -3.02 8.61 21.79
CA SER A 112 -4.32 8.36 21.19
C SER A 112 -4.55 9.26 19.96
N PRO A 113 -5.37 8.84 18.99
CA PRO A 113 -5.63 9.63 17.79
C PRO A 113 -6.13 11.05 18.10
N PRO A 114 -5.76 12.09 17.34
CA PRO A 114 -6.25 13.47 17.50
C PRO A 114 -7.77 13.66 17.49
N LEU A 115 -8.51 12.67 16.97
CA LEU A 115 -9.98 12.64 16.98
C LEU A 115 -10.59 11.88 18.17
N SER A 116 -9.77 11.24 19.00
CA SER A 116 -10.25 10.45 20.13
C SER A 116 -10.88 11.30 21.23
N THR A 117 -11.86 10.71 21.93
CA THR A 117 -12.43 11.27 23.16
C THR A 117 -11.76 10.67 24.39
N GLN A 118 -11.67 9.33 24.46
CA GLN A 118 -10.91 8.61 25.50
C GLN A 118 -9.70 7.85 24.92
N GLY A 119 -9.82 7.34 23.70
CA GLY A 119 -8.77 6.50 23.09
C GLY A 119 -8.63 5.19 23.85
N ALA A 120 -9.78 4.53 24.10
CA ALA A 120 -9.90 3.38 24.98
C ALA A 120 -9.33 2.11 24.34
N ASP A 121 -9.78 1.77 23.13
CA ASP A 121 -9.16 0.74 22.33
C ASP A 121 -7.87 1.26 21.68
N ASN A 122 -7.85 2.49 21.15
CA ASN A 122 -6.69 3.12 20.50
C ASN A 122 -6.08 4.29 21.33
N ASN A 123 -5.10 4.06 22.22
CA ASN A 123 -4.52 2.77 22.56
C ASN A 123 -4.34 2.50 24.07
N ALA A 124 -5.26 2.98 24.93
CA ALA A 124 -5.23 2.61 26.36
C ALA A 124 -5.28 1.08 26.57
N SER A 125 -5.96 0.35 25.69
CA SER A 125 -5.99 -1.11 25.70
C SER A 125 -4.62 -1.76 25.52
N GLY A 126 -3.81 -1.27 24.57
CA GLY A 126 -2.45 -1.75 24.35
C GLY A 126 -1.53 -1.42 25.52
N VAL A 127 -1.61 -0.19 26.03
CA VAL A 127 -0.84 0.27 27.20
C VAL A 127 -1.07 -0.64 28.41
N ALA A 128 -2.34 -0.91 28.73
CA ALA A 128 -2.71 -1.71 29.90
C ALA A 128 -2.44 -3.22 29.70
N ALA A 129 -2.58 -3.73 28.48
CA ALA A 129 -2.15 -5.09 28.16
C ALA A 129 -0.62 -5.26 28.29
N LEU A 130 0.17 -4.25 27.89
CA LEU A 130 1.62 -4.28 28.06
C LEU A 130 2.03 -4.21 29.54
N LEU A 131 1.29 -3.47 30.38
CA LEU A 131 1.51 -3.43 31.84
C LEU A 131 1.26 -4.79 32.51
N GLU A 132 0.15 -5.47 32.21
CA GLU A 132 -0.11 -6.81 32.77
C GLU A 132 0.90 -7.85 32.23
N LEU A 133 1.35 -7.77 30.97
CA LEU A 133 2.44 -8.61 30.45
C LEU A 133 3.77 -8.34 31.17
N ALA A 134 4.11 -7.08 31.44
CA ALA A 134 5.29 -6.72 32.22
C ALA A 134 5.22 -7.30 33.63
N ARG A 135 4.06 -7.21 34.29
CA ARG A 135 3.82 -7.81 35.61
C ARG A 135 3.94 -9.35 35.59
N VAL A 136 3.41 -10.01 34.56
CA VAL A 136 3.51 -11.48 34.38
C VAL A 136 4.98 -11.90 34.20
N PHE A 137 5.70 -11.29 33.26
CA PHE A 137 7.07 -11.69 32.92
C PHE A 137 8.15 -11.19 33.90
N THR A 138 7.83 -10.27 34.81
CA THR A 138 8.72 -9.92 35.92
C THR A 138 8.70 -10.98 37.04
N LEU A 139 7.66 -11.84 37.06
CA LEU A 139 7.51 -12.94 38.02
C LEU A 139 7.94 -14.31 37.45
N GLN A 140 8.35 -14.37 36.18
CA GLN A 140 8.75 -15.59 35.47
C GLN A 140 10.23 -15.51 35.07
N SER A 141 10.96 -16.61 35.16
CA SER A 141 12.30 -16.71 34.56
C SER A 141 12.20 -16.87 33.05
N HIS A 142 12.96 -16.09 32.29
CA HIS A 142 13.01 -16.15 30.83
C HIS A 142 14.44 -16.14 30.29
N THR A 143 14.60 -16.59 29.05
CA THR A 143 15.90 -16.77 28.40
C THR A 143 16.44 -15.46 27.86
N TYR A 144 15.62 -14.68 27.18
CA TYR A 144 16.00 -13.46 26.50
C TYR A 144 15.57 -12.23 27.29
N ARG A 145 16.33 -11.14 27.20
CA ARG A 145 16.00 -9.89 27.88
C ARG A 145 14.70 -9.31 27.32
N PHE A 146 13.72 -8.97 28.17
CA PHE A 146 12.47 -8.38 27.71
C PHE A 146 12.50 -6.87 27.91
N ILE A 147 12.22 -6.11 26.86
CA ILE A 147 12.02 -4.66 26.94
C ILE A 147 10.56 -4.37 26.67
N PHE A 148 9.91 -3.65 27.58
CA PHE A 148 8.54 -3.18 27.46
C PHE A 148 8.61 -1.69 27.12
N LEU A 149 8.16 -1.28 25.93
CA LEU A 149 8.25 0.07 25.39
C LEU A 149 6.84 0.66 25.20
N TRP A 150 6.55 1.74 25.92
CA TRP A 150 5.38 2.58 25.67
C TRP A 150 5.82 3.78 24.82
N SER A 151 5.64 3.67 23.50
CA SER A 151 6.08 4.66 22.53
C SER A 151 5.13 5.87 22.43
N ASP A 152 5.67 6.98 21.97
CA ASP A 152 4.95 8.23 21.70
C ASP A 152 5.04 8.62 20.20
N GLY A 153 4.07 9.40 19.71
CA GLY A 153 4.00 9.85 18.32
C GLY A 153 3.73 8.74 17.31
N ASP A 154 3.18 7.62 17.74
CA ASP A 154 2.98 6.43 16.89
C ASP A 154 1.84 6.65 15.88
N THR A 155 0.83 7.44 16.27
CA THR A 155 -0.21 7.97 15.38
C THR A 155 0.35 8.71 14.17
N TYR A 156 1.56 9.27 14.29
CA TYR A 156 2.26 10.05 13.25
C TYR A 156 3.35 9.24 12.53
N GLY A 157 3.24 7.90 12.54
CA GLY A 157 4.11 6.99 11.80
C GLY A 157 5.19 6.33 12.66
N ALA A 158 4.84 5.84 13.85
CA ALA A 158 5.76 5.12 14.74
C ALA A 158 7.02 5.91 15.17
N LEU A 159 6.87 7.22 15.44
CA LEU A 159 8.00 8.12 15.71
C LEU A 159 8.82 7.68 16.92
N GLY A 160 8.18 7.30 18.03
CA GLY A 160 8.84 6.79 19.23
C GLY A 160 9.58 5.48 19.00
N THR A 161 9.02 4.57 18.22
CA THR A 161 9.71 3.30 17.87
C THR A 161 10.91 3.54 16.95
N GLN A 162 10.83 4.49 16.02
CA GLN A 162 11.97 4.93 15.21
C GLN A 162 13.07 5.58 16.07
N ASP A 163 12.69 6.41 17.04
CA ASP A 163 13.63 7.06 17.96
C ASP A 163 14.36 6.04 18.85
N PHE A 164 13.63 5.08 19.41
CA PHE A 164 14.20 3.99 20.22
C PHE A 164 15.25 3.20 19.43
N LEU A 165 14.94 2.73 18.22
CA LEU A 165 15.90 2.02 17.36
C LEU A 165 17.14 2.87 17.01
N ARG A 166 16.98 4.18 16.87
CA ARG A 166 18.08 5.11 16.57
C ARG A 166 18.97 5.38 17.78
N LYS A 167 18.39 5.43 18.99
CA LYS A 167 19.12 5.63 20.25
C LYS A 167 19.83 4.37 20.74
N HIS A 168 19.28 3.19 20.40
CA HIS A 168 19.76 1.89 20.85
C HIS A 168 20.26 0.96 19.74
N PRO A 169 21.22 1.38 18.89
CA PRO A 169 21.80 0.50 17.86
C PRO A 169 22.57 -0.69 18.45
N GLU A 170 22.92 -0.66 19.75
CA GLU A 170 23.55 -1.76 20.49
C GLU A 170 22.55 -2.88 20.90
N ILE A 171 21.24 -2.62 20.86
CA ILE A 171 20.23 -3.59 21.27
C ILE A 171 19.88 -4.53 20.10
N THR A 172 20.40 -5.74 20.16
CA THR A 172 20.03 -6.82 19.23
C THR A 172 18.61 -7.32 19.52
N VAL A 173 17.62 -6.76 18.82
CA VAL A 173 16.22 -7.21 18.90
C VAL A 173 16.02 -8.48 18.08
N ARG A 174 15.69 -9.58 18.76
CA ARG A 174 15.42 -10.91 18.20
C ARG A 174 14.04 -10.97 17.53
N ALA A 175 13.04 -10.44 18.22
CA ALA A 175 11.70 -10.24 17.70
C ALA A 175 11.01 -9.10 18.48
N ALA A 176 10.01 -8.47 17.85
CA ALA A 176 9.19 -7.46 18.50
C ALA A 176 7.70 -7.74 18.31
N LEU A 177 6.89 -7.51 19.34
CA LEU A 177 5.44 -7.63 19.29
C LEU A 177 4.81 -6.33 19.75
N ALA A 178 3.97 -5.74 18.90
CA ALA A 178 3.24 -4.52 19.23
C ALA A 178 1.77 -4.82 19.55
N LEU A 179 1.23 -4.10 20.52
CA LEU A 179 -0.14 -4.22 21.03
C LEU A 179 -0.89 -2.94 20.71
N GLN A 180 -1.83 -3.02 19.76
CA GLN A 180 -2.63 -1.88 19.35
C GLN A 180 -4.10 -2.30 19.20
N GLN A 181 -5.04 -1.56 19.80
CA GLN A 181 -6.48 -1.88 19.69
C GLN A 181 -6.79 -3.32 20.08
N VAL A 182 -6.41 -3.69 21.30
CA VAL A 182 -6.48 -5.06 21.82
C VAL A 182 -7.67 -5.31 22.75
N GLY A 183 -8.46 -4.28 23.02
CA GLY A 183 -9.60 -4.31 23.95
C GLY A 183 -10.97 -4.49 23.30
N LEU A 184 -11.10 -4.28 21.99
CA LEU A 184 -12.39 -4.22 21.26
C LEU A 184 -13.45 -5.25 21.72
N ALA A 185 -14.57 -4.75 22.22
CA ALA A 185 -15.69 -5.57 22.67
C ALA A 185 -16.31 -6.36 21.49
N GLY A 186 -16.59 -7.65 21.71
CA GLY A 186 -17.17 -8.50 20.68
C GLY A 186 -16.23 -8.88 19.53
N ALA A 187 -14.92 -8.67 19.68
CA ALA A 187 -13.90 -9.10 18.72
C ALA A 187 -14.02 -10.61 18.39
N ARG A 188 -13.99 -10.91 17.09
CA ARG A 188 -14.16 -12.27 16.54
C ARG A 188 -12.83 -12.88 16.08
N SER A 189 -11.81 -12.05 15.90
CA SER A 189 -10.49 -12.43 15.40
C SER A 189 -9.40 -11.52 15.96
N ILE A 190 -8.16 -12.02 15.98
CA ILE A 190 -6.96 -11.19 16.08
C ILE A 190 -6.48 -10.95 14.65
N GLU A 191 -6.35 -9.68 14.30
CA GLU A 191 -5.77 -9.19 13.08
C GLU A 191 -4.27 -8.97 13.31
N LEU A 192 -3.46 -9.53 12.43
CA LEU A 192 -2.01 -9.48 12.49
C LEU A 192 -1.50 -8.47 11.45
N GLU A 193 -0.57 -7.59 11.83
CA GLU A 193 0.08 -6.67 10.91
C GLU A 193 1.60 -6.83 11.01
N GLY A 194 2.25 -7.17 9.90
CA GLY A 194 3.70 -7.34 9.79
C GLY A 194 4.23 -6.63 8.54
N TRP A 195 3.63 -5.48 8.22
CA TRP A 195 3.93 -4.67 7.04
C TRP A 195 4.84 -3.50 7.41
N SER A 196 5.63 -3.03 6.44
CA SER A 196 6.50 -1.87 6.60
C SER A 196 6.30 -0.84 5.48
N ALA A 197 6.95 0.31 5.60
CA ALA A 197 7.10 1.29 4.53
C ALA A 197 8.24 0.92 3.54
N SER A 198 8.82 -0.27 3.65
CA SER A 198 9.76 -0.85 2.69
C SER A 198 9.17 -2.11 2.03
N ASP A 199 9.85 -2.68 1.05
CA ASP A 199 9.42 -3.93 0.40
C ASP A 199 9.75 -5.21 1.20
N SER A 200 9.90 -5.06 2.52
CA SER A 200 10.08 -6.14 3.49
C SER A 200 8.83 -6.34 4.36
N THR A 201 8.59 -7.61 4.71
CA THR A 201 7.51 -8.05 5.58
C THR A 201 8.07 -8.86 6.74
N ALA A 202 7.33 -8.91 7.84
CA ALA A 202 7.64 -9.78 8.97
C ALA A 202 7.78 -11.24 8.50
N PRO A 203 8.72 -12.01 9.08
CA PRO A 203 9.09 -13.32 8.54
C PRO A 203 7.92 -14.32 8.67
N PRO A 204 7.78 -15.27 7.72
CA PRO A 204 6.65 -16.20 7.70
C PRO A 204 6.44 -16.98 9.00
N TRP A 205 7.54 -17.32 9.69
CA TRP A 205 7.50 -18.05 10.96
C TRP A 205 6.75 -17.28 12.04
N LEU A 206 6.86 -15.95 12.09
CA LEU A 206 6.24 -15.11 13.11
C LEU A 206 4.72 -14.98 12.87
N TRP A 207 4.31 -14.88 11.60
CA TRP A 207 2.89 -14.90 11.23
C TRP A 207 2.23 -16.24 11.56
N GLU A 208 2.86 -17.36 11.20
CA GLU A 208 2.32 -18.69 11.50
C GLU A 208 2.34 -18.99 13.00
N LEU A 209 3.39 -18.59 13.73
CA LEU A 209 3.44 -18.75 15.18
C LEU A 209 2.35 -17.95 15.90
N ALA A 210 2.13 -16.69 15.51
CA ALA A 210 1.04 -15.86 16.04
C ALA A 210 -0.35 -16.42 15.70
N SER A 211 -0.50 -16.99 14.49
CA SER A 211 -1.73 -17.68 14.10
C SER A 211 -1.99 -18.95 14.93
N ASN A 212 -0.94 -19.73 15.20
CA ASN A 212 -1.04 -20.93 16.02
C ASN A 212 -1.35 -20.57 17.49
N ALA A 213 -0.70 -19.53 18.03
CA ALA A 213 -0.89 -19.07 19.40
C ALA A 213 -2.35 -18.65 19.67
N GLY A 214 -2.97 -17.84 18.81
CA GLY A 214 -4.38 -17.45 18.98
C GLY A 214 -5.38 -18.58 18.74
N SER A 215 -5.00 -19.57 17.92
CA SER A 215 -5.80 -20.81 17.79
C SER A 215 -5.78 -21.63 19.09
N ALA A 216 -4.64 -21.68 19.79
CA ALA A 216 -4.50 -22.35 21.09
C ALA A 216 -5.22 -21.58 22.22
N GLU A 217 -5.13 -20.25 22.23
CA GLU A 217 -5.71 -19.39 23.28
C GLU A 217 -7.20 -19.09 23.06
N GLY A 218 -8.03 -20.12 23.30
CA GLY A 218 -9.48 -20.00 23.26
C GLY A 218 -10.04 -19.83 21.84
N GLY A 219 -9.38 -20.44 20.84
CA GLY A 219 -9.86 -20.57 19.47
C GLY A 219 -10.21 -19.24 18.80
N ILE A 220 -9.50 -18.15 19.12
CA ILE A 220 -9.72 -16.88 18.44
C ILE A 220 -9.17 -16.98 17.02
N LYS A 221 -9.96 -16.58 16.02
CA LYS A 221 -9.53 -16.69 14.63
C LYS A 221 -8.40 -15.69 14.36
N THR A 222 -7.28 -16.17 13.85
CA THR A 222 -6.07 -15.37 13.61
C THR A 222 -5.65 -15.52 12.15
N PRO A 223 -6.44 -15.02 11.19
CA PRO A 223 -6.26 -15.33 9.78
C PRO A 223 -4.93 -14.77 9.24
N LEU A 224 -4.15 -15.64 8.60
CA LEU A 224 -2.98 -15.24 7.83
C LEU A 224 -3.39 -14.37 6.62
N PRO A 225 -2.55 -13.40 6.21
CA PRO A 225 -2.87 -12.51 5.10
C PRO A 225 -2.91 -13.27 3.77
N THR A 226 -3.88 -12.91 2.92
CA THR A 226 -4.03 -13.53 1.59
C THR A 226 -2.83 -13.21 0.69
N LEU A 227 -2.57 -14.07 -0.31
CA LEU A 227 -1.53 -13.83 -1.32
C LEU A 227 -1.67 -12.44 -1.97
N THR A 228 -2.90 -12.01 -2.28
CA THR A 228 -3.18 -10.69 -2.84
C THR A 228 -2.80 -9.56 -1.87
N SER A 229 -3.10 -9.72 -0.57
CA SER A 229 -2.72 -8.76 0.47
C SER A 229 -1.20 -8.64 0.59
N GLN A 230 -0.49 -9.76 0.69
CA GLN A 230 0.98 -9.79 0.74
C GLN A 230 1.60 -9.12 -0.49
N VAL A 231 1.16 -9.49 -1.69
CA VAL A 231 1.69 -8.94 -2.95
C VAL A 231 1.39 -7.44 -3.09
N LEU A 232 0.21 -6.95 -2.65
CA LEU A 232 -0.11 -5.52 -2.71
C LEU A 232 0.73 -4.68 -1.74
N HIS A 233 0.94 -5.13 -0.50
CA HIS A 233 1.84 -4.45 0.45
C HIS A 233 3.29 -4.46 -0.03
N LEU A 234 3.75 -5.56 -0.64
CA LEU A 234 5.09 -5.64 -1.25
C LEU A 234 5.21 -4.74 -2.49
N ALA A 235 4.19 -4.67 -3.34
CA ALA A 235 4.20 -3.91 -4.59
C ALA A 235 4.07 -2.39 -4.37
N MET A 236 3.38 -1.99 -3.31
CA MET A 236 3.25 -0.60 -2.88
C MET A 236 3.45 -0.53 -1.36
N PRO A 237 4.71 -0.40 -0.90
CA PRO A 237 5.06 -0.34 0.51
C PRO A 237 4.32 0.77 1.27
N VAL A 238 3.27 0.36 1.97
CA VAL A 238 2.53 1.17 2.93
C VAL A 238 2.44 0.34 4.20
N GLY A 239 3.08 0.84 5.26
CA GLY A 239 3.04 0.29 6.60
C GLY A 239 2.92 1.41 7.62
N GLY A 240 2.21 1.14 8.71
CA GLY A 240 2.05 2.00 9.87
C GLY A 240 1.86 1.14 11.11
N GLY A 241 1.87 1.77 12.28
CA GLY A 241 1.98 1.07 13.57
C GLY A 241 3.43 0.77 13.94
N SER A 242 3.66 0.48 15.22
CA SER A 242 4.99 0.40 15.85
C SER A 242 5.91 -0.63 15.19
N GLN A 243 5.36 -1.71 14.64
CA GLN A 243 6.12 -2.76 13.95
C GLN A 243 6.76 -2.30 12.62
N ALA A 244 6.19 -1.30 11.95
CA ALA A 244 6.59 -0.91 10.60
C ALA A 244 8.08 -0.52 10.47
N PRO A 245 8.67 0.33 11.34
CA PRO A 245 10.10 0.64 11.30
C PRO A 245 10.99 -0.58 11.63
N LEU A 246 10.57 -1.47 12.53
CA LEU A 246 11.31 -2.68 12.88
C LEU A 246 11.39 -3.64 11.67
N VAL A 247 10.26 -3.90 11.02
CA VAL A 247 10.23 -4.72 9.79
C VAL A 247 11.06 -4.08 8.67
N ALA A 248 11.05 -2.74 8.55
CA ALA A 248 11.90 -2.04 7.57
C ALA A 248 13.40 -2.17 7.88
N ALA A 249 13.79 -2.28 9.17
CA ALA A 249 15.15 -2.54 9.62
C ALA A 249 15.57 -4.03 9.55
N GLY A 250 14.71 -4.91 9.03
CA GLY A 250 14.98 -6.36 8.97
C GLY A 250 14.70 -7.13 10.27
N ILE A 251 14.21 -6.46 11.32
CA ILE A 251 13.88 -7.07 12.61
C ILE A 251 12.51 -7.78 12.49
N PRO A 252 12.35 -9.05 12.95
CA PRO A 252 11.05 -9.70 13.02
C PRO A 252 10.09 -8.91 13.90
N ALA A 253 9.02 -8.33 13.34
CA ALA A 253 8.07 -7.57 14.15
C ALA A 253 6.62 -7.69 13.69
N LEU A 254 5.68 -7.78 14.62
CA LEU A 254 4.26 -7.98 14.32
C LEU A 254 3.37 -7.23 15.33
N THR A 255 2.34 -6.55 14.84
CA THR A 255 1.30 -5.92 15.67
C THR A 255 0.08 -6.84 15.76
N LEU A 256 -0.40 -7.09 16.97
CA LEU A 256 -1.63 -7.81 17.25
C LEU A 256 -2.74 -6.80 17.52
N ARG A 257 -3.85 -6.89 16.78
CA ARG A 257 -5.03 -6.02 16.90
C ARG A 257 -6.28 -6.87 17.07
N ALA A 258 -7.14 -6.55 18.04
CA ALA A 258 -8.48 -7.13 18.08
C ALA A 258 -9.28 -6.65 16.87
N SER A 259 -10.08 -7.53 16.27
CA SER A 259 -10.83 -7.23 15.04
C SER A 259 -12.23 -7.86 15.04
N GLY A 260 -13.20 -7.16 14.46
CA GLY A 260 -14.62 -7.42 14.56
C GLY A 260 -15.42 -6.79 13.41
N THR A 261 -16.75 -6.89 13.45
CA THR A 261 -17.61 -6.50 12.32
C THR A 261 -17.64 -5.00 12.03
N ARG A 262 -17.32 -4.15 13.02
CA ARG A 262 -17.17 -2.69 12.86
C ARG A 262 -16.29 -2.17 13.99
N ARG A 263 -15.22 -1.44 13.69
CA ARG A 263 -14.49 -0.62 14.68
C ARG A 263 -15.28 0.67 14.94
N PRO A 264 -15.34 1.20 16.17
CA PRO A 264 -15.79 2.56 16.43
C PRO A 264 -14.93 3.57 15.64
N SER A 265 -15.50 4.71 15.28
CA SER A 265 -14.69 5.88 14.88
C SER A 265 -13.97 6.44 16.12
N PRO A 266 -12.83 7.16 15.97
CA PRO A 266 -12.02 7.57 17.12
C PRO A 266 -12.78 8.37 18.18
N ASP A 267 -13.72 9.22 17.76
CA ASP A 267 -14.59 10.01 18.63
C ASP A 267 -15.51 9.15 19.53
N LEU A 268 -15.85 7.95 19.06
CA LEU A 268 -16.68 6.95 19.76
C LEU A 268 -15.83 5.86 20.45
N ASP A 269 -14.50 5.95 20.40
CA ASP A 269 -13.58 5.02 21.06
C ASP A 269 -13.50 5.29 22.58
N THR A 270 -14.47 4.73 23.29
CA THR A 270 -14.69 4.89 24.73
C THR A 270 -14.60 3.57 25.48
N VAL A 271 -14.43 3.64 26.80
CA VAL A 271 -14.29 2.46 27.67
C VAL A 271 -15.39 1.40 27.47
N SER A 272 -16.63 1.82 27.16
CA SER A 272 -17.76 0.92 26.88
C SER A 272 -17.62 0.10 25.59
N THR A 273 -16.73 0.48 24.67
CA THR A 273 -16.42 -0.29 23.46
C THR A 273 -15.30 -1.31 23.67
N THR A 274 -14.81 -1.48 24.90
CA THR A 274 -13.74 -2.43 25.27
C THR A 274 -14.25 -3.55 26.18
N SER A 275 -13.49 -4.64 26.31
CA SER A 275 -13.87 -5.79 27.13
C SER A 275 -12.66 -6.52 27.72
N ALA A 276 -12.70 -6.74 29.05
CA ALA A 276 -11.77 -7.62 29.76
C ALA A 276 -11.64 -9.01 29.11
N ARG A 277 -12.73 -9.56 28.54
CA ARG A 277 -12.70 -10.86 27.85
C ARG A 277 -11.86 -10.82 26.56
N THR A 278 -11.89 -9.72 25.81
CA THR A 278 -11.04 -9.55 24.62
C THR A 278 -9.59 -9.39 25.05
N LEU A 279 -9.33 -8.57 26.07
CA LEU A 279 -8.00 -8.39 26.66
C LEU A 279 -7.41 -9.73 27.12
N THR A 280 -8.15 -10.57 27.86
CA THR A 280 -7.66 -11.89 28.28
C THR A 280 -7.25 -12.77 27.09
N ARG A 281 -8.06 -12.80 26.01
CA ARG A 281 -7.75 -13.64 24.84
C ARG A 281 -6.51 -13.16 24.08
N LEU A 282 -6.39 -11.86 23.83
CA LEU A 282 -5.27 -11.30 23.07
C LEU A 282 -4.01 -11.22 23.93
N GLY A 283 -4.12 -10.84 25.20
CA GLY A 283 -3.03 -10.85 26.17
C GLY A 283 -2.42 -12.23 26.34
N ARG A 284 -3.23 -13.28 26.57
CA ARG A 284 -2.72 -14.66 26.62
C ARG A 284 -2.17 -15.15 25.28
N THR A 285 -2.78 -14.76 24.14
CA THR A 285 -2.21 -15.04 22.82
C THR A 285 -0.80 -14.45 22.68
N THR A 286 -0.61 -13.23 23.18
CA THR A 286 0.69 -12.53 23.15
C THR A 286 1.66 -13.17 24.13
N GLU A 287 1.22 -13.49 25.35
CA GLU A 287 2.02 -14.17 26.36
C GLU A 287 2.55 -15.51 25.82
N ARG A 288 1.65 -16.36 25.29
CA ARG A 288 1.98 -17.62 24.62
C ARG A 288 2.97 -17.41 23.47
N LEU A 289 2.77 -16.37 22.65
CA LEU A 289 3.65 -16.03 21.53
C LEU A 289 5.06 -15.64 22.01
N VAL A 290 5.18 -14.79 23.04
CA VAL A 290 6.45 -14.41 23.67
C VAL A 290 7.16 -15.64 24.25
N MET A 291 6.47 -16.45 25.05
CA MET A 291 7.03 -17.68 25.64
C MET A 291 7.50 -18.66 24.55
N SER A 292 6.82 -18.71 23.41
CA SER A 292 7.21 -19.55 22.27
C SER A 292 8.42 -19.01 21.51
N ILE A 293 8.67 -17.68 21.53
CA ILE A 293 9.87 -17.07 20.96
C ILE A 293 11.05 -17.21 21.95
N ASP A 294 10.79 -17.07 23.25
CA ASP A 294 11.80 -17.19 24.31
C ASP A 294 12.40 -18.60 24.41
N ALA A 295 11.56 -19.63 24.23
CA ALA A 295 11.99 -21.03 24.21
C ALA A 295 12.83 -21.44 22.98
N VAL A 296 12.99 -20.57 21.98
CA VAL A 296 13.75 -20.88 20.75
C VAL A 296 15.18 -20.39 20.91
N GLU A 297 16.11 -21.31 21.11
CA GLU A 297 17.54 -20.96 21.18
C GLU A 297 18.23 -20.82 19.81
N THR A 298 17.63 -21.33 18.74
CA THR A 298 18.21 -21.34 17.38
C THR A 298 18.04 -19.99 16.67
N ASN A 299 18.92 -19.66 15.72
CA ASN A 299 18.77 -18.42 14.96
C ASN A 299 17.54 -18.47 14.03
N VAL A 300 16.59 -17.57 14.26
CA VAL A 300 15.40 -17.38 13.42
C VAL A 300 15.67 -16.37 12.30
N SER A 301 14.94 -16.47 11.18
CA SER A 301 15.14 -15.55 10.05
C SER A 301 14.55 -14.16 10.34
N GLY A 302 15.30 -13.11 9.98
CA GLY A 302 14.85 -11.71 9.99
C GLY A 302 13.67 -11.41 9.05
N SER A 303 13.10 -10.22 9.18
CA SER A 303 12.15 -9.65 8.22
C SER A 303 12.81 -9.44 6.85
N GLY A 304 12.02 -9.51 5.78
CA GLY A 304 12.56 -9.34 4.43
C GLY A 304 11.55 -9.56 3.32
N ARG A 305 12.05 -9.63 2.09
CA ARG A 305 11.26 -9.85 0.88
C ARG A 305 10.81 -11.32 0.79
N ALA A 306 9.59 -11.64 1.19
CA ALA A 306 9.04 -13.00 1.06
C ALA A 306 7.52 -13.00 0.86
N VAL A 307 7.02 -14.07 0.24
CA VAL A 307 5.59 -14.38 0.13
C VAL A 307 5.37 -15.78 0.72
N PHE A 308 4.37 -15.95 1.57
CA PHE A 308 4.13 -17.18 2.32
C PHE A 308 2.70 -17.72 2.19
N PHE A 309 2.57 -19.01 2.47
CA PHE A 309 1.36 -19.81 2.33
C PHE A 309 1.08 -20.57 3.62
N SER A 310 -0.20 -20.82 3.92
CA SER A 310 -0.74 -21.39 5.18
C SER A 310 -0.40 -22.86 5.47
N ARG A 311 0.83 -23.29 5.16
CA ARG A 311 1.34 -24.66 5.31
C ARG A 311 2.85 -24.68 5.60
N GLY A 312 3.40 -23.66 6.26
CA GLY A 312 4.83 -23.58 6.54
C GLY A 312 5.67 -23.56 5.27
N ARG A 313 5.26 -22.77 4.26
CA ARG A 313 6.00 -22.63 3.00
C ARG A 313 6.07 -21.17 2.55
N ALA A 314 7.22 -20.78 2.04
CA ALA A 314 7.45 -19.45 1.49
C ALA A 314 8.25 -19.47 0.18
N LEU A 315 8.01 -18.45 -0.63
CA LEU A 315 8.82 -18.07 -1.79
C LEU A 315 9.69 -16.87 -1.39
N PRO A 316 11.03 -16.96 -1.53
CA PRO A 316 11.90 -15.82 -1.31
C PRO A 316 11.66 -14.76 -2.41
N GLY A 317 11.88 -13.49 -2.08
CA GLY A 317 11.60 -12.36 -2.98
C GLY A 317 12.32 -12.44 -4.34
N ILE A 318 13.50 -13.08 -4.39
CA ILE A 318 14.22 -13.37 -5.64
C ILE A 318 13.39 -14.29 -6.55
N ALA A 319 12.77 -15.34 -6.00
CA ALA A 319 11.94 -16.25 -6.78
C ALA A 319 10.68 -15.57 -7.31
N VAL A 320 10.03 -14.73 -6.49
CA VAL A 320 8.89 -13.93 -6.95
C VAL A 320 9.33 -12.94 -8.04
N THR A 321 10.51 -12.32 -7.89
CA THR A 321 11.09 -11.43 -8.92
C THR A 321 11.33 -12.16 -10.24
N LEU A 322 11.85 -13.39 -10.22
CA LEU A 322 12.01 -14.22 -11.42
C LEU A 322 10.66 -14.55 -12.08
N VAL A 323 9.62 -14.86 -11.29
CA VAL A 323 8.26 -15.06 -11.80
C VAL A 323 7.72 -13.78 -12.46
N LEU A 324 7.94 -12.60 -11.86
CA LEU A 324 7.54 -11.31 -12.43
C LEU A 324 8.30 -10.96 -13.72
N LEU A 325 9.60 -11.28 -13.80
CA LEU A 325 10.40 -11.17 -15.03
C LEU A 325 9.86 -12.07 -16.16
N VAL A 326 9.49 -13.31 -15.85
CA VAL A 326 8.87 -14.23 -16.81
C VAL A 326 7.49 -13.73 -17.26
N LEU A 327 6.71 -13.11 -16.37
CA LEU A 327 5.43 -12.45 -16.71
C LEU A 327 5.60 -11.18 -17.56
N LEU A 328 6.77 -10.55 -17.56
CA LEU A 328 7.11 -9.43 -18.45
C LEU A 328 7.62 -9.85 -19.83
N ALA A 329 7.94 -11.13 -20.06
CA ALA A 329 8.42 -11.62 -21.35
C ALA A 329 7.47 -11.30 -22.55
N PRO A 330 6.13 -11.34 -22.43
CA PRO A 330 5.24 -10.87 -23.49
C PRO A 330 5.47 -9.40 -23.87
N LEU A 331 5.63 -8.50 -22.91
CA LEU A 331 5.92 -7.09 -23.19
C LEU A 331 7.29 -6.94 -23.86
N ALA A 332 8.32 -7.64 -23.36
CA ALA A 332 9.66 -7.62 -23.94
C ALA A 332 9.66 -8.11 -25.40
N THR A 333 8.93 -9.19 -25.72
CA THR A 333 8.82 -9.70 -27.09
C THR A 333 8.02 -8.76 -28.01
N VAL A 334 6.98 -8.09 -27.52
CA VAL A 334 6.27 -7.04 -28.29
C VAL A 334 7.21 -5.88 -28.61
N VAL A 335 7.96 -5.38 -27.61
CA VAL A 335 8.94 -4.30 -27.80
C VAL A 335 10.06 -4.72 -28.76
N TRP A 336 10.60 -5.93 -28.63
CA TRP A 336 11.60 -6.49 -29.55
C TRP A 336 11.08 -6.53 -30.99
N ARG A 337 9.86 -7.04 -31.22
CA ARG A 337 9.27 -7.08 -32.57
C ARG A 337 9.05 -5.68 -33.15
N LEU A 338 8.63 -4.70 -32.33
CA LEU A 338 8.50 -3.30 -32.75
C LEU A 338 9.86 -2.67 -33.10
N ALA A 339 10.93 -3.04 -32.39
CA ALA A 339 12.30 -2.57 -32.63
C ALA A 339 12.96 -3.21 -33.85
N VAL A 340 12.68 -4.48 -34.15
CA VAL A 340 13.22 -5.22 -35.30
C VAL A 340 12.49 -4.89 -36.60
N ALA A 341 11.19 -4.62 -36.56
CA ALA A 341 10.35 -4.38 -37.74
C ALA A 341 10.59 -3.03 -38.45
N LYS A 342 11.81 -2.48 -38.45
CA LYS A 342 12.17 -1.16 -38.99
C LYS A 342 11.89 -1.02 -40.51
N PRO A 343 10.96 -0.14 -40.93
CA PRO A 343 11.15 0.59 -42.18
C PRO A 343 12.14 1.73 -41.94
N HIS A 344 12.98 2.05 -42.92
CA HIS A 344 14.14 2.95 -42.82
C HIS A 344 13.87 4.45 -42.48
N SER A 345 12.65 4.83 -42.06
CA SER A 345 12.27 6.24 -41.84
C SER A 345 11.27 6.50 -40.69
N ARG A 346 11.20 5.64 -39.65
CA ARG A 346 10.36 5.93 -38.47
C ARG A 346 10.95 7.04 -37.58
N ARG A 347 10.67 8.30 -37.93
CA ARG A 347 10.84 9.45 -37.01
C ARG A 347 9.82 9.33 -35.86
N LEU A 348 10.25 8.78 -34.73
CA LEU A 348 9.41 8.64 -33.52
C LEU A 348 9.25 9.96 -32.73
N GLY A 349 10.09 10.96 -32.98
CA GLY A 349 10.07 12.26 -32.29
C GLY A 349 8.70 12.93 -32.19
N PRO A 350 7.89 13.01 -33.27
CA PRO A 350 6.52 13.52 -33.21
C PRO A 350 5.59 12.76 -32.26
N ALA A 351 5.69 11.43 -32.18
CA ALA A 351 4.89 10.62 -31.26
C ALA A 351 5.38 10.76 -29.81
N LEU A 352 6.71 10.82 -29.60
CA LEU A 352 7.30 11.10 -28.30
C LEU A 352 6.91 12.48 -27.78
N PHE A 353 6.89 13.50 -28.65
CA PHE A 353 6.42 14.84 -28.30
C PHE A 353 4.95 14.83 -27.84
N LEU A 354 4.05 14.13 -28.55
CA LEU A 354 2.65 13.99 -28.12
C LEU A 354 2.48 13.24 -26.80
N TYR A 355 3.34 12.26 -26.51
CA TYR A 355 3.36 11.57 -25.22
C TYR A 355 3.85 12.50 -24.09
N LEU A 356 4.96 13.22 -24.29
CA LEU A 356 5.49 14.20 -23.34
C LEU A 356 4.51 15.36 -23.09
N LEU A 357 3.82 15.83 -24.13
CA LEU A 357 2.76 16.84 -24.05
C LEU A 357 1.57 16.39 -23.19
N ARG A 358 1.31 15.07 -23.11
CA ARG A 358 0.29 14.47 -22.23
C ARG A 358 0.78 14.25 -20.80
N ILE A 359 2.09 14.08 -20.58
CA ILE A 359 2.71 14.11 -19.25
C ILE A 359 2.72 15.54 -18.68
N GLY A 360 2.98 16.54 -19.52
CA GLY A 360 3.17 17.95 -19.15
C GLY A 360 2.18 18.52 -18.12
N PRO A 361 0.85 18.45 -18.33
CA PRO A 361 -0.15 18.94 -17.38
C PRO A 361 -0.02 18.34 -15.97
N TRP A 362 0.20 17.03 -15.89
CA TRP A 362 0.35 16.30 -14.63
C TRP A 362 1.70 16.57 -13.97
N PHE A 363 2.76 16.66 -14.76
CA PHE A 363 4.09 17.02 -14.27
C PHE A 363 4.12 18.44 -13.69
N LEU A 364 3.49 19.41 -14.38
CA LEU A 364 3.34 20.77 -13.87
C LEU A 364 2.47 20.82 -12.61
N MET A 365 1.41 20.01 -12.52
CA MET A 365 0.62 19.88 -11.31
C MET A 365 1.47 19.35 -10.13
N LEU A 366 2.30 18.33 -10.37
CA LEU A 366 3.23 17.79 -9.36
C LEU A 366 4.29 18.82 -8.94
N LEU A 367 4.84 19.58 -9.91
CA LEU A 367 5.76 20.69 -9.65
C LEU A 367 5.12 21.77 -8.79
N LEU A 368 3.89 22.19 -9.12
CA LEU A 368 3.15 23.21 -8.37
C LEU A 368 2.80 22.73 -6.95
N LEU A 369 2.42 21.46 -6.78
CA LEU A 369 2.18 20.86 -5.46
C LEU A 369 3.45 20.91 -4.60
N TYR A 370 4.60 20.52 -5.15
CA TYR A 370 5.87 20.58 -4.41
C TYR A 370 6.43 21.99 -4.22
N PHE A 371 6.15 22.92 -5.14
CA PHE A 371 6.56 24.32 -5.04
C PHE A 371 5.73 25.08 -3.99
N ALA A 372 4.42 24.85 -3.93
CA ALA A 372 3.56 25.39 -2.87
C ALA A 372 4.02 24.96 -1.47
N ASN A 373 4.53 23.72 -1.34
CA ASN A 373 5.16 23.23 -0.11
C ASN A 373 6.51 23.89 0.19
N LEU A 374 7.23 24.38 -0.84
CA LEU A 374 8.47 25.16 -0.67
C LEU A 374 8.17 26.59 -0.20
N THR A 375 7.07 27.20 -0.63
CA THR A 375 6.66 28.57 -0.28
C THR A 375 5.78 28.67 0.98
N THR A 376 5.98 27.78 1.96
CA THR A 376 5.45 27.85 3.35
C THR A 376 3.93 27.98 3.56
N MET A 377 3.09 27.80 2.53
CA MET A 377 1.62 27.91 2.69
C MET A 377 0.93 26.62 3.14
N LEU A 378 1.67 25.53 3.37
CA LEU A 378 1.13 24.20 3.62
C LEU A 378 1.99 23.43 4.65
N PRO A 379 1.40 22.54 5.49
CA PRO A 379 2.14 21.82 6.53
C PRO A 379 3.08 20.77 5.96
N ARG A 380 4.36 20.83 6.31
CA ARG A 380 5.38 19.83 6.03
C ARG A 380 5.57 18.90 7.24
N SER A 381 5.67 17.60 7.01
CA SER A 381 6.22 16.63 7.97
C SER A 381 7.01 15.57 7.21
N ALA A 382 8.12 15.99 6.62
CA ALA A 382 8.97 15.16 5.75
C ALA A 382 9.31 13.81 6.40
N GLY A 383 8.90 12.71 5.76
CA GLY A 383 9.17 11.34 6.20
C GLY A 383 8.10 10.72 7.09
N ALA A 384 7.28 11.51 7.80
CA ALA A 384 6.17 11.00 8.59
C ALA A 384 4.94 10.74 7.69
N ALA A 385 4.34 9.55 7.78
CA ALA A 385 3.03 9.32 7.17
C ALA A 385 1.96 10.08 7.97
N PHE A 386 1.03 10.76 7.29
CA PHE A 386 -0.15 11.28 7.99
C PHE A 386 -0.94 10.12 8.59
N SER A 387 -1.48 10.30 9.78
CA SER A 387 -2.39 9.30 10.36
C SER A 387 -3.62 9.11 9.45
N PRO A 388 -4.00 7.86 9.11
CA PRO A 388 -5.28 7.59 8.46
C PRO A 388 -6.46 8.13 9.27
N ASP A 389 -6.37 8.06 10.60
CA ASP A 389 -7.39 8.55 11.55
C ASP A 389 -7.30 10.07 11.81
N SER A 390 -6.47 10.82 11.07
CA SER A 390 -6.38 12.27 11.22
C SER A 390 -7.60 13.00 10.64
N ARG A 391 -7.94 14.16 11.22
CA ARG A 391 -8.94 15.08 10.61
C ARG A 391 -8.61 15.35 9.16
N VAL A 392 -7.33 15.65 8.85
CA VAL A 392 -6.87 16.02 7.51
C VAL A 392 -7.12 14.90 6.48
N ALA A 393 -6.97 13.63 6.85
CA ALA A 393 -7.27 12.49 5.97
C ALA A 393 -8.78 12.35 5.66
N HIS A 394 -9.65 12.69 6.62
CA HIS A 394 -11.10 12.60 6.48
C HIS A 394 -11.80 13.91 6.04
N SER A 395 -11.10 15.06 6.06
CA SER A 395 -11.62 16.36 5.65
C SER A 395 -10.91 16.85 4.37
N PRO A 396 -11.22 16.27 3.19
CA PRO A 396 -10.68 16.76 1.93
C PRO A 396 -11.05 18.23 1.73
N GLN A 397 -10.04 19.05 1.42
CA GLN A 397 -10.23 20.47 1.16
C GLN A 397 -10.86 20.62 -0.23
N TYR A 398 -12.19 20.42 -0.33
CA TYR A 398 -12.90 20.34 -1.60
C TYR A 398 -12.66 21.55 -2.51
N LEU A 399 -12.55 22.77 -1.98
CA LEU A 399 -12.19 23.96 -2.75
C LEU A 399 -10.77 23.84 -3.36
N ARG A 400 -9.77 23.40 -2.58
CA ARG A 400 -8.40 23.16 -3.07
C ARG A 400 -8.37 22.06 -4.11
N ALA A 401 -9.02 20.93 -3.85
CA ALA A 401 -9.13 19.82 -4.80
C ALA A 401 -9.82 20.25 -6.10
N PHE A 402 -10.89 21.06 -6.01
CA PHE A 402 -11.58 21.65 -7.16
C PHE A 402 -10.68 22.61 -7.95
N LEU A 403 -9.95 23.51 -7.29
CA LEU A 403 -9.02 24.44 -7.95
C LEU A 403 -7.87 23.70 -8.66
N LEU A 404 -7.29 22.68 -8.03
CA LEU A 404 -6.26 21.82 -8.64
C LEU A 404 -6.84 21.04 -9.83
N ALA A 405 -8.06 20.50 -9.73
CA ALA A 405 -8.73 19.80 -10.82
C ALA A 405 -9.12 20.74 -11.98
N ALA A 406 -9.56 21.96 -11.69
CA ALA A 406 -9.88 22.97 -12.70
C ALA A 406 -8.62 23.45 -13.44
N LEU A 407 -7.52 23.68 -12.71
CA LEU A 407 -6.22 23.98 -13.29
C LEU A 407 -5.70 22.81 -14.15
N LEU A 408 -5.82 21.57 -13.67
CA LEU A 408 -5.47 20.38 -14.45
C LEU A 408 -6.29 20.29 -15.74
N ALA A 409 -7.61 20.52 -15.66
CA ALA A 409 -8.49 20.52 -16.82
C ALA A 409 -8.09 21.61 -17.84
N LEU A 410 -7.78 22.83 -17.38
CA LEU A 410 -7.28 23.91 -18.24
C LEU A 410 -5.96 23.54 -18.91
N LEU A 411 -5.00 22.99 -18.17
CA LEU A 411 -3.71 22.53 -18.70
C LEU A 411 -3.88 21.38 -19.71
N VAL A 412 -4.79 20.44 -19.47
CA VAL A 412 -5.11 19.35 -20.40
C VAL A 412 -5.81 19.87 -21.66
N LEU A 413 -6.72 20.84 -21.55
CA LEU A 413 -7.35 21.49 -22.70
C LEU A 413 -6.33 22.27 -23.54
N TYR A 414 -5.40 22.98 -22.89
CA TYR A 414 -4.32 23.70 -23.54
C TYR A 414 -3.35 22.74 -24.26
N ALA A 415 -2.94 21.66 -23.59
CA ALA A 415 -2.14 20.60 -24.20
C ALA A 415 -2.86 19.94 -25.39
N HIS A 416 -4.18 19.71 -25.30
CA HIS A 416 -4.95 19.19 -26.42
C HIS A 416 -5.05 20.19 -27.59
N ALA A 417 -5.15 21.50 -27.31
CA ALA A 417 -5.11 22.52 -28.36
C ALA A 417 -3.75 22.56 -29.10
N ILE A 418 -2.63 22.34 -28.38
CA ILE A 418 -1.30 22.16 -28.97
C ILE A 418 -1.25 20.88 -29.80
N GLU A 419 -1.73 19.75 -29.28
CA GLU A 419 -1.81 18.46 -29.98
C GLU A 419 -2.59 18.59 -31.30
N GLN A 420 -3.75 19.23 -31.28
CA GLN A 420 -4.56 19.49 -32.49
C GLN A 420 -3.83 20.38 -33.51
N ARG A 421 -3.11 21.43 -33.07
CA ARG A 421 -2.30 22.29 -33.96
C ARG A 421 -1.10 21.54 -34.54
N PHE A 422 -0.47 20.68 -33.75
CA PHE A 422 0.68 19.87 -34.15
C PHE A 422 0.28 18.79 -35.17
N LEU A 423 -0.78 18.01 -34.88
CA LEU A 423 -1.27 16.93 -35.75
C LEU A 423 -1.74 17.43 -37.12
N ARG A 424 -2.22 18.68 -37.23
CA ARG A 424 -2.54 19.33 -38.52
C ARG A 424 -1.29 19.57 -39.40
N ARG A 425 -0.11 19.75 -38.79
CA ARG A 425 1.17 20.00 -39.50
C ARG A 425 1.99 18.72 -39.68
N THR A 426 1.89 17.79 -38.73
CA THR A 426 2.69 16.57 -38.67
C THR A 426 1.79 15.40 -38.26
N PRO A 427 1.12 14.75 -39.22
CA PRO A 427 0.25 13.62 -38.92
C PRO A 427 1.08 12.45 -38.38
N VAL A 428 0.71 11.97 -37.20
CA VAL A 428 1.39 10.84 -36.54
C VAL A 428 0.62 9.55 -36.85
N PRO A 429 1.23 8.51 -37.44
CA PRO A 429 0.56 7.23 -37.64
C PRO A 429 0.39 6.49 -36.29
N PRO A 430 -0.73 5.78 -36.05
CA PRO A 430 -0.98 5.09 -34.79
C PRO A 430 0.13 4.11 -34.35
N GLU A 431 0.85 3.51 -35.30
CA GLU A 431 1.99 2.63 -35.05
C GLU A 431 3.11 3.30 -34.25
N HIS A 432 3.36 4.59 -34.46
CA HIS A 432 4.39 5.33 -33.73
C HIS A 432 3.96 5.55 -32.27
N THR A 433 2.68 5.86 -32.04
CA THR A 433 2.09 5.95 -30.70
C THR A 433 2.18 4.62 -29.97
N VAL A 434 1.78 3.51 -30.61
CA VAL A 434 1.91 2.16 -30.04
C VAL A 434 3.37 1.86 -29.68
N THR A 435 4.32 2.19 -30.56
CA THR A 435 5.76 1.98 -30.31
C THR A 435 6.25 2.77 -29.09
N VAL A 436 5.96 4.09 -29.04
CA VAL A 436 6.37 4.96 -27.92
C VAL A 436 5.75 4.51 -26.60
N VAL A 437 4.47 4.13 -26.59
CA VAL A 437 3.78 3.65 -25.37
C VAL A 437 4.37 2.35 -24.85
N HIS A 438 4.71 1.39 -25.72
CA HIS A 438 5.29 0.12 -25.28
C HIS A 438 6.76 0.29 -24.83
N TYR A 439 7.53 1.19 -25.45
CA TYR A 439 8.86 1.56 -24.96
C TYR A 439 8.78 2.25 -23.59
N ALA A 440 7.82 3.16 -23.40
CA ALA A 440 7.58 3.81 -22.11
C ALA A 440 7.16 2.81 -21.03
N LEU A 441 6.26 1.86 -21.36
CA LEU A 441 5.86 0.81 -20.42
C LEU A 441 7.01 -0.12 -20.05
N LEU A 442 7.87 -0.49 -21.00
CA LEU A 442 9.07 -1.28 -20.70
C LEU A 442 10.06 -0.50 -19.83
N ALA A 443 10.29 0.79 -20.12
CA ALA A 443 11.14 1.64 -19.29
C ALA A 443 10.60 1.78 -17.85
N LEU A 444 9.27 1.93 -17.69
CA LEU A 444 8.61 1.92 -16.38
C LEU A 444 8.71 0.57 -15.68
N ALA A 445 8.60 -0.55 -16.41
CA ALA A 445 8.77 -1.89 -15.84
C ALA A 445 10.22 -2.16 -15.41
N VAL A 446 11.22 -1.72 -16.18
CA VAL A 446 12.64 -1.78 -15.80
C VAL A 446 12.94 -0.90 -14.59
N LEU A 447 12.41 0.33 -14.56
CA LEU A 447 12.54 1.22 -13.40
C LEU A 447 11.90 0.60 -12.15
N ALA A 448 10.71 0.00 -12.28
CA ALA A 448 10.07 -0.75 -11.21
C ALA A 448 10.96 -1.91 -10.72
N LEU A 449 11.50 -2.74 -11.63
CA LEU A 449 12.42 -3.83 -11.28
C LEU A 449 13.68 -3.37 -10.52
N LEU A 450 14.21 -2.18 -10.83
CA LEU A 450 15.39 -1.63 -10.19
C LEU A 450 15.11 -1.04 -8.78
N VAL A 451 13.92 -0.47 -8.57
CA VAL A 451 13.54 0.17 -7.30
C VAL A 451 12.84 -0.81 -6.36
N ASN A 452 11.82 -1.51 -6.86
CA ASN A 452 11.07 -2.54 -6.14
C ASN A 452 10.41 -3.50 -7.15
N PRO A 453 10.98 -4.70 -7.40
CA PRO A 453 10.43 -5.65 -8.38
C PRO A 453 8.97 -6.04 -8.17
N PHE A 454 8.41 -5.96 -6.96
CA PHE A 454 6.99 -6.26 -6.74
C PHE A 454 6.06 -5.21 -7.37
N THR A 455 6.49 -3.95 -7.51
CA THR A 455 5.70 -2.88 -8.16
C THR A 455 5.33 -3.21 -9.61
N VAL A 456 6.08 -4.12 -10.27
CA VAL A 456 5.74 -4.68 -11.59
C VAL A 456 4.31 -5.25 -11.63
N VAL A 457 3.79 -5.80 -10.53
CA VAL A 457 2.43 -6.35 -10.46
C VAL A 457 1.36 -5.32 -10.85
N LEU A 458 1.58 -4.04 -10.54
CA LEU A 458 0.67 -2.95 -10.90
C LEU A 458 0.70 -2.65 -12.41
N LEU A 459 1.80 -2.99 -13.09
CA LEU A 459 2.02 -2.80 -14.54
C LEU A 459 1.65 -4.04 -15.37
N LEU A 460 1.56 -5.24 -14.76
CA LEU A 460 1.22 -6.48 -15.48
C LEU A 460 -0.09 -6.41 -16.27
N PRO A 461 -1.20 -5.81 -15.78
CA PRO A 461 -2.42 -5.67 -16.57
C PRO A 461 -2.18 -4.86 -17.85
N ALA A 462 -1.36 -3.81 -17.81
CA ALA A 462 -0.99 -3.04 -19.00
C ALA A 462 -0.10 -3.83 -19.95
N ALA A 463 0.88 -4.57 -19.41
CA ALA A 463 1.76 -5.45 -20.20
C ALA A 463 0.98 -6.53 -20.97
N ILE A 464 -0.17 -6.97 -20.46
CA ILE A 464 -1.06 -7.94 -21.10
C ILE A 464 -2.09 -7.25 -22.03
N CYS A 465 -2.74 -6.18 -21.58
CA CYS A 465 -3.87 -5.58 -22.31
C CYS A 465 -3.45 -4.58 -23.40
N TRP A 466 -2.37 -3.81 -23.22
CA TRP A 466 -1.99 -2.78 -24.21
C TRP A 466 -1.56 -3.35 -25.58
N PRO A 467 -0.89 -4.52 -25.68
CA PRO A 467 -0.64 -5.18 -26.96
C PRO A 467 -1.92 -5.61 -27.72
N LEU A 468 -3.07 -5.70 -27.03
CA LEU A 468 -4.36 -6.05 -27.64
C LEU A 468 -5.10 -4.82 -28.20
N ALA A 469 -4.66 -3.61 -27.88
CA ALA A 469 -5.29 -2.37 -28.34
C ALA A 469 -5.05 -2.15 -29.83
N LYS A 470 -6.12 -1.92 -30.61
CA LYS A 470 -6.03 -1.68 -32.06
C LYS A 470 -6.77 -0.39 -32.47
N PRO A 471 -6.40 0.25 -33.59
CA PRO A 471 -7.15 1.37 -34.13
C PRO A 471 -8.59 0.97 -34.44
N GLY A 472 -9.58 1.70 -33.94
CA GLY A 472 -10.99 1.33 -34.12
C GLY A 472 -11.95 1.98 -33.12
N PRO A 473 -13.16 1.41 -32.95
CA PRO A 473 -14.16 1.91 -32.01
C PRO A 473 -13.72 1.73 -30.55
N TRP A 474 -14.45 2.35 -29.62
CA TRP A 474 -14.14 2.38 -28.18
C TRP A 474 -13.76 1.01 -27.56
N PRO A 475 -14.47 -0.12 -27.84
CA PRO A 475 -14.17 -1.41 -27.18
C PRO A 475 -12.82 -2.02 -27.59
N VAL A 476 -12.28 -1.65 -28.74
CA VAL A 476 -11.03 -2.22 -29.29
C VAL A 476 -9.83 -1.29 -29.05
N SER A 477 -10.09 0.01 -28.89
CA SER A 477 -9.07 1.05 -28.73
C SER A 477 -8.87 1.49 -27.28
N ARG A 478 -9.95 1.85 -26.58
CA ARG A 478 -9.90 2.43 -25.22
C ARG A 478 -9.99 1.39 -24.12
N LEU A 479 -10.86 0.39 -24.26
CA LEU A 479 -11.05 -0.63 -23.22
C LEU A 479 -9.73 -1.32 -22.81
N PRO A 480 -8.85 -1.79 -23.72
CA PRO A 480 -7.60 -2.44 -23.30
C PRO A 480 -6.61 -1.45 -22.65
N ALA A 481 -6.63 -0.18 -23.04
CA ALA A 481 -5.81 0.85 -22.42
C ALA A 481 -6.23 1.10 -20.96
N TRP A 482 -7.54 1.22 -20.70
CA TRP A 482 -8.09 1.41 -19.35
C TRP A 482 -7.98 0.16 -18.47
N LEU A 483 -8.20 -1.04 -19.03
CA LEU A 483 -7.96 -2.31 -18.31
C LEU A 483 -6.51 -2.43 -17.86
N GLY A 484 -5.55 -1.85 -18.59
CA GLY A 484 -4.16 -1.79 -18.15
C GLY A 484 -3.93 -1.03 -16.84
N LEU A 485 -4.82 -0.09 -16.47
CA LEU A 485 -4.74 0.65 -15.19
C LEU A 485 -5.45 -0.06 -14.02
N ILE A 486 -6.07 -1.22 -14.24
CA ILE A 486 -6.86 -1.90 -13.19
C ILE A 486 -6.03 -2.25 -11.94
N GLY A 487 -4.72 -2.48 -12.09
CA GLY A 487 -3.81 -2.72 -10.96
C GLY A 487 -3.78 -1.55 -9.96
N LEU A 488 -3.76 -0.31 -10.45
CA LEU A 488 -3.86 0.88 -9.59
C LEU A 488 -5.24 0.99 -8.92
N GLY A 489 -6.31 0.69 -9.66
CA GLY A 489 -7.67 0.69 -9.12
C GLY A 489 -7.86 -0.32 -8.00
N VAL A 490 -7.36 -1.55 -8.18
CA VAL A 490 -7.37 -2.61 -7.15
C VAL A 490 -6.57 -2.20 -5.92
N ALA A 491 -5.38 -1.61 -6.10
CA ALA A 491 -4.58 -1.11 -4.98
C ALA A 491 -5.32 -0.01 -4.20
N LEU A 492 -5.88 1.00 -4.89
CA LEU A 492 -6.64 2.08 -4.25
C LEU A 492 -7.86 1.58 -3.49
N ILE A 493 -8.63 0.64 -4.05
CA ILE A 493 -9.79 0.04 -3.37
C ILE A 493 -9.34 -0.77 -2.15
N TYR A 494 -8.27 -1.58 -2.28
CA TYR A 494 -7.73 -2.38 -1.19
C TYR A 494 -7.26 -1.50 -0.02
N PHE A 495 -6.42 -0.49 -0.28
CA PHE A 495 -5.92 0.40 0.78
C PHE A 495 -7.03 1.30 1.35
N GLY A 496 -8.01 1.73 0.55
CA GLY A 496 -9.17 2.50 1.02
C GLY A 496 -10.07 1.71 1.97
N ALA A 497 -10.22 0.41 1.75
CA ALA A 497 -10.91 -0.50 2.67
C ALA A 497 -10.06 -0.81 3.91
N ARG A 498 -8.76 -1.12 3.72
CA ARG A 498 -7.82 -1.53 4.78
C ARG A 498 -7.57 -0.42 5.81
N LEU A 499 -7.44 0.82 5.34
CA LEU A 499 -7.18 1.99 6.19
C LEU A 499 -8.48 2.68 6.68
N HIS A 500 -9.65 2.07 6.44
CA HIS A 500 -10.98 2.61 6.81
C HIS A 500 -11.33 4.01 6.23
N LEU A 501 -10.53 4.52 5.28
CA LEU A 501 -10.73 5.82 4.61
C LEU A 501 -11.97 5.84 3.70
N GLY A 502 -12.36 4.70 3.14
CA GLY A 502 -13.46 4.59 2.19
C GLY A 502 -13.20 5.44 0.94
N TRP A 503 -14.13 6.34 0.61
CA TRP A 503 -13.97 7.26 -0.52
C TRP A 503 -12.82 8.26 -0.34
N HIS A 504 -12.38 8.56 0.88
CA HIS A 504 -11.32 9.55 1.13
C HIS A 504 -9.91 9.06 0.74
N VAL A 505 -9.78 7.81 0.28
CA VAL A 505 -8.49 7.21 -0.10
C VAL A 505 -7.73 8.02 -1.15
N TRP A 506 -8.40 8.61 -2.15
CA TRP A 506 -7.72 9.43 -3.17
C TRP A 506 -7.09 10.69 -2.58
N TRP A 507 -7.73 11.28 -1.56
CA TRP A 507 -7.23 12.45 -0.85
C TRP A 507 -6.06 12.08 0.06
N TYR A 508 -6.14 10.95 0.76
CA TYR A 508 -5.03 10.43 1.54
C TYR A 508 -3.78 10.16 0.67
N PHE A 509 -3.93 9.56 -0.53
CA PHE A 509 -2.79 9.41 -1.45
C PHE A 509 -2.26 10.75 -1.97
N LEU A 510 -3.10 11.76 -2.18
CA LEU A 510 -2.64 13.12 -2.49
C LEU A 510 -1.77 13.67 -1.35
N LEU A 511 -2.21 13.55 -0.09
CA LEU A 511 -1.47 13.98 1.10
C LEU A 511 -0.12 13.27 1.24
N LEU A 512 -0.06 11.95 0.96
CA LEU A 512 1.20 11.20 1.00
C LEU A 512 2.18 11.61 -0.11
N ILE A 513 1.69 11.98 -1.29
CA ILE A 513 2.52 12.54 -2.38
C ILE A 513 3.00 13.93 -1.99
N GLU A 514 2.10 14.79 -1.51
CA GLU A 514 2.34 16.16 -1.06
C GLU A 514 3.44 16.21 0.03
N ASN A 515 3.32 15.36 1.05
CA ASN A 515 4.26 15.29 2.16
C ASN A 515 5.54 14.47 1.86
N ARG A 516 5.71 14.01 0.62
CA ARG A 516 6.85 13.20 0.14
C ARG A 516 7.02 11.85 0.84
N THR A 517 5.99 11.36 1.53
CA THR A 517 5.93 9.97 2.03
C THR A 517 5.93 8.99 0.85
N VAL A 518 5.25 9.34 -0.25
CA VAL A 518 5.46 8.71 -1.56
C VAL A 518 6.65 9.40 -2.25
N PRO A 519 7.70 8.68 -2.65
CA PRO A 519 8.85 9.26 -3.36
C PRO A 519 8.44 9.92 -4.67
N VAL A 520 9.06 11.07 -4.99
CA VAL A 520 8.80 11.85 -6.21
C VAL A 520 8.94 11.00 -7.49
N GLY A 521 9.91 10.07 -7.52
CA GLY A 521 10.11 9.14 -8.62
C GLY A 521 8.93 8.17 -8.83
N ALA A 522 8.29 7.72 -7.76
CA ALA A 522 7.11 6.86 -7.82
C ALA A 522 5.88 7.64 -8.32
N ALA A 523 5.68 8.87 -7.83
CA ALA A 523 4.64 9.77 -8.33
C ALA A 523 4.81 10.07 -9.83
N LEU A 524 6.05 10.37 -10.28
CA LEU A 524 6.37 10.60 -11.68
C LEU A 524 6.15 9.35 -12.55
N ALA A 525 6.55 8.16 -12.07
CA ALA A 525 6.29 6.91 -12.76
C ALA A 525 4.79 6.63 -12.94
N GLY A 526 3.98 6.91 -11.89
CA GLY A 526 2.52 6.83 -11.95
C GLY A 526 1.91 7.80 -12.97
N ILE A 527 2.39 9.05 -13.03
CA ILE A 527 1.99 10.04 -14.04
C ILE A 527 2.29 9.54 -15.46
N CYS A 528 3.53 9.08 -15.71
CA CYS A 528 3.92 8.53 -17.01
C CYS A 528 3.04 7.34 -17.41
N PHE A 529 2.74 6.45 -16.47
CA PHE A 529 1.90 5.27 -16.71
C PHE A 529 0.45 5.63 -17.07
N VAL A 530 -0.18 6.53 -16.32
CA VAL A 530 -1.54 7.01 -16.60
C VAL A 530 -1.59 7.81 -17.91
N ALA A 531 -0.61 8.68 -18.15
CA ALA A 531 -0.48 9.43 -19.40
C ALA A 531 -0.32 8.50 -20.62
N ALA A 532 0.39 7.37 -20.47
CA ALA A 532 0.56 6.39 -21.54
C ALA A 532 -0.75 5.66 -21.88
N ALA A 533 -1.56 5.27 -20.88
CA ALA A 533 -2.89 4.72 -21.10
C ALA A 533 -3.81 5.72 -21.84
N ILE A 534 -3.80 6.98 -21.42
CA ILE A 534 -4.59 8.05 -22.04
C ILE A 534 -4.10 8.33 -23.48
N HIS A 535 -2.79 8.31 -23.73
CA HIS A 535 -2.20 8.45 -25.07
C HIS A 535 -2.62 7.32 -26.00
N LEU A 536 -2.48 6.07 -25.57
CA LEU A 536 -2.87 4.88 -26.32
C LEU A 536 -4.37 4.90 -26.66
N GLY A 537 -5.23 5.04 -25.65
CA GLY A 537 -6.69 4.98 -25.84
C GLY A 537 -7.25 6.14 -26.67
N HIS A 538 -6.67 7.35 -26.58
CA HIS A 538 -7.12 8.48 -27.40
C HIS A 538 -6.69 8.32 -28.86
N HIS A 539 -5.42 8.00 -29.11
CA HIS A 539 -4.84 8.03 -30.46
C HIS A 539 -5.20 6.81 -31.32
N LEU A 540 -5.64 5.71 -30.69
CA LEU A 540 -6.23 4.55 -31.38
C LEU A 540 -7.74 4.69 -31.64
N CYS A 541 -8.44 5.55 -30.90
CA CYS A 541 -9.89 5.70 -31.01
C CYS A 541 -10.27 6.50 -32.25
N ARG A 542 -10.79 5.82 -33.28
CA ARG A 542 -11.42 6.49 -34.43
C ARG A 542 -12.92 6.57 -34.19
N PRO A 543 -13.55 7.77 -34.25
CA PRO A 543 -15.00 7.87 -34.26
C PRO A 543 -15.55 7.02 -35.40
N SER A 544 -16.63 6.28 -35.16
CA SER A 544 -17.32 5.55 -36.24
C SER A 544 -17.83 6.57 -37.25
N GLN A 545 -17.20 6.64 -38.42
CA GLN A 545 -17.77 7.36 -39.55
C GLN A 545 -19.08 6.66 -39.91
N LYS A 546 -20.21 7.27 -39.55
CA LYS A 546 -21.48 6.97 -40.19
C LYS A 546 -21.24 7.09 -41.70
N ARG A 547 -21.54 6.03 -42.46
CA ARG A 547 -21.52 6.08 -43.93
C ARG A 547 -22.25 7.35 -44.37
N PRO A 548 -21.71 8.14 -45.32
CA PRO A 548 -22.48 9.20 -45.93
C PRO A 548 -23.78 8.60 -46.46
N ARG A 549 -24.93 9.16 -46.07
CA ARG A 549 -26.17 8.92 -46.80
C ARG A 549 -25.93 9.45 -48.21
N GLU A 550 -26.10 8.61 -49.22
CA GLU A 550 -26.15 9.06 -50.60
C GLU A 550 -27.23 10.13 -50.72
N LEU A 551 -26.83 11.34 -51.09
CA LEU A 551 -27.76 12.41 -51.45
C LEU A 551 -28.33 12.09 -52.83
N THR A 552 -29.44 11.36 -52.87
CA THR A 552 -30.29 11.26 -54.05
C THR A 552 -30.98 12.61 -54.32
N SER A 553 -30.24 13.51 -54.96
CA SER A 553 -30.78 14.81 -55.39
C SER A 553 -31.78 14.63 -56.53
N ARG A 554 -33.04 15.01 -56.28
CA ARG A 554 -34.08 15.16 -57.32
C ARG A 554 -33.60 16.05 -58.48
N ARG A 555 -33.90 15.65 -59.72
CA ARG A 555 -34.44 16.55 -60.77
C ARG A 555 -35.00 15.78 -61.98
N SER A 556 -36.32 15.86 -62.14
CA SER A 556 -37.05 15.93 -63.41
C SER A 556 -37.55 17.39 -63.55
N PRO A 557 -37.96 17.91 -64.73
CA PRO A 557 -38.64 17.17 -65.81
C PRO A 557 -38.35 17.59 -67.28
N ALA A 558 -39.06 16.90 -68.18
CA ALA A 558 -39.58 17.35 -69.49
C ALA A 558 -38.73 17.23 -70.78
N ALA A 559 -39.24 16.34 -71.66
CA ALA A 559 -39.41 16.45 -73.12
C ALA A 559 -38.21 16.73 -74.05
N GLN A 560 -37.95 15.79 -74.99
CA GLN A 560 -38.21 15.99 -76.44
C GLN A 560 -38.00 14.72 -77.30
N ALA A 561 -38.98 14.47 -78.18
CA ALA A 561 -38.91 13.90 -79.54
C ALA A 561 -38.34 12.49 -79.86
N GLU A 562 -38.82 11.96 -80.98
CA GLU A 562 -38.67 10.60 -81.54
C GLU A 562 -37.54 10.46 -82.62
N PRO A 563 -37.30 9.28 -83.24
CA PRO A 563 -36.00 8.89 -83.84
C PRO A 563 -35.98 9.04 -85.40
N PRO A 564 -35.05 8.42 -86.20
CA PRO A 564 -35.04 6.96 -86.49
C PRO A 564 -33.67 6.32 -86.91
N ALA A 565 -33.71 5.04 -87.33
CA ALA A 565 -32.86 4.38 -88.37
C ALA A 565 -31.36 4.03 -88.06
N ARG A 566 -30.72 2.98 -88.64
CA ARG A 566 -31.13 1.69 -89.28
C ARG A 566 -29.85 0.86 -89.60
N ASN A 567 -29.92 -0.49 -89.65
CA ASN A 567 -28.96 -1.44 -90.31
C ASN A 567 -27.50 -1.46 -89.75
N ALA A 568 -26.64 -2.48 -89.91
CA ALA A 568 -26.70 -3.95 -90.11
C ALA A 568 -25.24 -4.48 -89.81
N ALA A 569 -24.84 -5.76 -89.84
CA ALA A 569 -25.42 -7.05 -90.25
C ALA A 569 -24.80 -8.21 -89.40
N GLY A 570 -25.01 -9.48 -89.81
CA GLY A 570 -24.25 -10.67 -89.33
C GLY A 570 -23.09 -11.05 -90.28
N PRO A 571 -22.42 -12.22 -90.10
CA PRO A 571 -23.13 -13.51 -90.12
C PRO A 571 -22.66 -14.61 -89.12
N GLN A 572 -23.51 -15.64 -88.97
CA GLN A 572 -23.20 -17.01 -88.49
C GLN A 572 -22.56 -17.86 -89.63
N PRO A 573 -22.26 -19.20 -89.56
CA PRO A 573 -22.61 -20.27 -88.58
C PRO A 573 -21.37 -21.18 -88.25
N PRO A 574 -21.44 -22.50 -87.90
CA PRO A 574 -22.58 -23.40 -87.61
C PRO A 574 -22.44 -24.44 -86.44
N LEU A 575 -23.59 -25.03 -86.05
CA LEU A 575 -23.85 -26.45 -85.61
C LEU A 575 -23.04 -27.05 -84.43
N SER A 576 -23.49 -28.04 -83.63
CA SER A 576 -24.72 -28.85 -83.43
C SER A 576 -24.62 -29.49 -82.02
N GLN A 577 -25.63 -30.11 -81.38
CA GLN A 577 -26.98 -30.58 -81.72
C GLN A 577 -28.01 -30.06 -80.70
#